data_AF-A0A367AKP4-F1
#
_entry.id   AF-A0A367AKP4-F1
#
_cell.length_a   1.000
_cell.length_b   1.000
_cell.length_c   1.000
_cell.angle_alpha   90.00
_cell.angle_beta   90.00
_cell.angle_gamma   90.00
#
_symmetry.space_group_name_H-M   'P 1'
#
loop_
_entity.id
_entity.type
_entity.pdbx_description
1 polymer ?
#
loop_
_entity_poly.entity_id
_entity_poly.type
_entity_poly.pdbx_seq_one_letter_code
_entity_poly.pdbx_strand_id
1 'polypeptide(L)'
;MQTIDSLHAEFPTPAAVRHEIRERVATLQAEFLLDRPEPYPEVAEYRERYQELFSRDNLSTAPADDLLHFANSATIASPGNMSGLNRAWKTQGQDKAAHLVRQSIEHLLYGPENLRLEDRLTQLIDGKKGIGFPSFNKEPLLTKVLCVVEPDRWLPVLKYSAATDGKKELAKLVFDLDLPPAAKTTWTIGRLATWSNDLLRSLVGNDIPDLQQAAQFLLWANNQPLASRS
;
A
#
# COMPACT_ATOMS: atom_id res chain seq x y z
N MET A 1 -19.38 -4.39 22.75
CA MET A 1 -18.92 -4.69 21.38
C MET A 1 -17.93 -3.61 20.99
N GLN A 2 -16.68 -3.95 20.69
CA GLN A 2 -15.68 -2.95 20.30
C GLN A 2 -16.04 -2.41 18.92
N THR A 3 -16.12 -1.08 18.76
CA THR A 3 -16.38 -0.42 17.48
C THR A 3 -15.06 -0.27 16.71
N ILE A 4 -15.13 -0.08 15.38
CA ILE A 4 -13.93 0.19 14.57
C ILE A 4 -13.19 1.43 15.09
N ASP A 5 -13.92 2.48 15.48
CA ASP A 5 -13.29 3.73 15.95
C ASP A 5 -12.62 3.54 17.31
N SER A 6 -13.21 2.75 18.22
CA SER A 6 -12.55 2.39 19.49
C SER A 6 -11.29 1.54 19.27
N LEU A 7 -11.30 0.64 18.28
CA LEU A 7 -10.14 -0.15 17.92
C LEU A 7 -9.04 0.70 17.25
N HIS A 8 -9.44 1.67 16.42
CA HIS A 8 -8.49 2.61 15.80
C HIS A 8 -7.81 3.49 16.85
N ALA A 9 -8.54 3.89 17.90
CA ALA A 9 -7.97 4.65 19.03
C ALA A 9 -6.91 3.87 19.82
N GLU A 10 -6.94 2.53 19.78
CA GLU A 10 -5.92 1.67 20.36
C GLU A 10 -4.71 1.45 19.43
N PHE A 11 -4.80 1.87 18.17
CA PHE A 11 -3.69 1.72 17.21
C PHE A 11 -2.56 2.71 17.55
N PRO A 12 -1.28 2.31 17.38
CA PRO A 12 -0.15 3.21 17.63
C PRO A 12 -0.24 4.53 16.85
N THR A 13 0.19 5.61 17.48
CA THR A 13 0.23 6.96 16.91
C THR A 13 1.65 7.50 16.89
N PRO A 14 1.95 8.59 16.16
CA PRO A 14 3.27 9.23 16.21
C PRO A 14 3.73 9.61 17.62
N ALA A 15 2.78 9.89 18.53
CA ALA A 15 3.07 10.20 19.92
C ALA A 15 3.75 9.04 20.68
N ALA A 16 3.56 7.79 20.23
CA ALA A 16 4.16 6.60 20.84
C ALA A 16 5.66 6.45 20.52
N VAL A 17 6.19 7.18 19.54
CA VAL A 17 7.63 7.13 19.21
C VAL A 17 8.42 7.87 20.28
N ARG A 18 9.44 7.21 20.84
CA ARG A 18 10.33 7.80 21.86
C ARG A 18 11.17 8.95 21.28
N HIS A 19 11.55 9.90 22.13
CA HIS A 19 12.23 11.13 21.70
C HIS A 19 13.52 10.85 20.92
N GLU A 20 14.37 9.97 21.44
CA GLU A 20 15.65 9.60 20.83
C GLU A 20 15.49 8.95 19.45
N ILE A 21 14.36 8.27 19.21
CA ILE A 21 14.05 7.69 17.90
C ILE A 21 13.60 8.80 16.93
N ARG A 22 12.83 9.79 17.39
CA ARG A 22 12.47 10.95 16.55
C ARG A 22 13.69 11.76 16.15
N GLU A 23 14.61 12.00 17.07
CA GLU A 23 15.88 12.68 16.77
C GLU A 23 16.70 11.91 15.74
N ARG A 24 16.82 10.59 15.89
CA ARG A 24 17.49 9.74 14.89
C ARG A 24 16.82 9.85 13.53
N VAL A 25 15.49 9.76 13.47
CA VAL A 25 14.74 9.86 12.21
C VAL A 25 14.96 11.22 11.56
N ALA A 26 14.94 12.32 12.32
CA ALA A 26 15.22 13.65 11.78
C ALA A 26 16.62 13.76 11.18
N THR A 27 17.64 13.19 11.84
CA THR A 27 19.00 13.11 11.29
C THR A 27 19.04 12.30 9.99
N LEU A 28 18.38 11.12 9.99
CA LEU A 28 18.29 10.27 8.81
C LEU A 28 17.57 10.96 7.64
N GLN A 29 16.52 11.74 7.91
CA GLN A 29 15.82 12.51 6.89
C GLN A 29 16.74 13.59 6.29
N ALA A 30 17.47 14.32 7.15
CA ALA A 30 18.44 15.31 6.68
C ALA A 30 19.51 14.66 5.80
N GLU A 31 20.06 13.51 6.21
CA GLU A 31 21.03 12.74 5.42
C GLU A 31 20.46 12.28 4.08
N PHE A 32 19.26 11.68 4.06
CA PHE A 32 18.59 11.23 2.84
C PHE A 32 18.35 12.37 1.84
N LEU A 33 18.03 13.57 2.33
CA LEU A 33 17.77 14.73 1.49
C LEU A 33 19.06 15.39 0.93
N LEU A 34 20.23 15.13 1.52
CA LEU A 34 21.51 15.61 0.97
C LEU A 34 21.80 15.02 -0.42
N ASP A 35 21.40 13.78 -0.66
CA ASP A 35 21.60 13.07 -1.93
C ASP A 35 20.60 13.48 -3.03
N ARG A 36 19.64 14.37 -2.71
CA ARG A 36 18.60 14.87 -3.62
C ARG A 36 17.94 13.78 -4.47
N PRO A 37 17.33 12.76 -3.85
CA PRO A 37 16.68 11.68 -4.60
C PRO A 37 15.53 12.26 -5.43
N GLU A 38 15.58 12.11 -6.75
CA GLU A 38 14.48 12.53 -7.63
C GLU A 38 13.44 11.42 -7.81
N PRO A 39 12.15 11.76 -7.94
CA PRO A 39 11.15 10.78 -8.35
C PRO A 39 11.49 10.21 -9.72
N TYR A 40 11.27 8.91 -9.91
CA TYR A 40 11.44 8.28 -11.21
C TYR A 40 10.51 8.92 -12.26
N PRO A 41 11.02 9.46 -13.39
CA PRO A 41 10.22 10.20 -14.36
C PRO A 41 9.01 9.42 -14.89
N GLU A 42 9.17 8.11 -15.08
CA GLU A 42 8.11 7.22 -15.57
C GLU A 42 6.91 7.09 -14.61
N VAL A 43 7.07 7.46 -13.33
CA VAL A 43 6.00 7.35 -12.34
C VAL A 43 4.87 8.34 -12.60
N ALA A 44 5.18 9.54 -13.08
CA ALA A 44 4.18 10.57 -13.33
C ALA A 44 3.22 10.14 -14.47
N GLU A 45 3.79 9.77 -15.62
CA GLU A 45 3.00 9.30 -16.78
C GLU A 45 2.25 8.00 -16.48
N TYR A 46 2.89 7.07 -15.76
CA TYR A 46 2.24 5.83 -15.35
C TYR A 46 1.04 6.11 -14.44
N ARG A 47 1.20 7.02 -13.46
CA ARG A 47 0.14 7.39 -12.54
C ARG A 47 -1.02 8.04 -13.29
N GLU A 48 -0.76 9.04 -14.12
CA GLU A 48 -1.79 9.75 -14.89
C GLU A 48 -2.62 8.77 -15.72
N ARG A 49 -1.95 7.90 -16.49
CA ARG A 49 -2.61 6.86 -17.30
C ARG A 49 -3.54 5.97 -16.48
N TYR A 50 -3.06 5.45 -15.35
CA TYR A 50 -3.85 4.50 -14.56
C TYR A 50 -4.88 5.18 -13.66
N GLN A 51 -4.71 6.45 -13.30
CA GLN A 51 -5.75 7.26 -12.67
C GLN A 51 -6.92 7.47 -13.63
N GLU A 52 -6.64 7.85 -14.87
CA GLU A 52 -7.66 7.99 -15.91
C GLU A 52 -8.35 6.65 -16.16
N LEU A 53 -7.58 5.56 -16.31
CA LEU A 53 -8.10 4.23 -16.59
C LEU A 53 -8.97 3.67 -15.47
N PHE A 54 -8.61 3.94 -14.21
CA PHE A 54 -9.34 3.45 -13.03
C PHE A 54 -10.42 4.41 -12.56
N SER A 55 -10.63 5.53 -13.25
CA SER A 55 -11.77 6.41 -13.01
C SER A 55 -13.10 5.67 -13.17
N ARG A 56 -14.15 6.18 -12.53
CA ARG A 56 -15.47 5.56 -12.52
C ARG A 56 -16.05 5.35 -13.92
N ASP A 57 -15.75 6.25 -14.83
CA ASP A 57 -16.27 6.23 -16.21
C ASP A 57 -15.49 5.27 -17.11
N ASN A 58 -14.16 5.17 -16.93
CA ASN A 58 -13.30 4.42 -17.84
C ASN A 58 -13.03 2.98 -17.39
N LEU A 59 -13.15 2.67 -16.09
CA LEU A 59 -12.78 1.37 -15.53
C LEU A 59 -13.53 0.21 -16.19
N SER A 60 -14.82 0.40 -16.52
CA SER A 60 -15.67 -0.64 -17.11
C SER A 60 -15.14 -1.14 -18.47
N THR A 61 -14.44 -0.27 -19.20
CA THR A 61 -13.88 -0.52 -20.53
C THR A 61 -12.36 -0.66 -20.55
N ALA A 62 -11.69 -0.56 -19.40
CA ALA A 62 -10.24 -0.58 -19.28
C ALA A 62 -9.58 -1.77 -20.02
N PRO A 63 -8.72 -1.57 -21.03
CA PRO A 63 -8.23 -2.67 -21.87
C PRO A 63 -7.51 -3.76 -21.08
N ALA A 64 -7.68 -5.01 -21.52
CA ALA A 64 -7.13 -6.16 -20.83
C ALA A 64 -5.59 -6.13 -20.75
N ASP A 65 -4.93 -5.66 -21.81
CA ASP A 65 -3.47 -5.51 -21.85
C ASP A 65 -2.98 -4.46 -20.86
N ASP A 66 -3.73 -3.37 -20.68
CA ASP A 66 -3.39 -2.31 -19.72
C ASP A 66 -3.51 -2.80 -18.28
N LEU A 67 -4.55 -3.58 -17.98
CA LEU A 67 -4.76 -4.20 -16.66
C LEU A 67 -3.66 -5.23 -16.35
N LEU A 68 -3.26 -6.02 -17.35
CA LEU A 68 -2.19 -6.99 -17.19
C LEU A 68 -0.83 -6.30 -17.04
N HIS A 69 -0.58 -5.24 -17.82
CA HIS A 69 0.62 -4.40 -17.71
C HIS A 69 0.69 -3.73 -16.33
N PHE A 70 -0.42 -3.20 -15.83
CA PHE A 70 -0.50 -2.61 -14.49
C PHE A 70 -0.02 -3.61 -13.42
N ALA A 71 -0.57 -4.83 -13.48
CA ALA A 71 -0.29 -5.88 -12.52
C ALA A 71 1.15 -6.41 -12.58
N ASN A 72 1.80 -6.37 -13.75
CA ASN A 72 3.16 -6.88 -13.92
C ASN A 72 4.26 -5.80 -13.82
N SER A 73 3.91 -4.53 -13.99
CA SER A 73 4.87 -3.44 -13.94
C SER A 73 5.45 -3.26 -12.52
N ALA A 74 6.72 -2.89 -12.44
CA ALA A 74 7.37 -2.47 -11.20
C ALA A 74 7.33 -0.95 -10.98
N THR A 75 6.80 -0.19 -11.93
CA THR A 75 6.61 1.27 -11.80
C THR A 75 5.70 1.55 -10.59
N ILE A 76 6.02 2.61 -9.83
CA ILE A 76 5.50 2.94 -8.49
C ILE A 76 6.00 2.00 -7.39
N ALA A 77 5.77 0.70 -7.53
CA ALA A 77 6.28 -0.32 -6.61
C ALA A 77 6.10 -1.72 -7.22
N SER A 78 7.03 -2.62 -6.88
CA SER A 78 7.01 -4.01 -7.35
C SER A 78 6.01 -4.86 -6.54
N PRO A 79 5.00 -5.49 -7.17
CA PRO A 79 4.06 -6.38 -6.49
C PRO A 79 4.65 -7.77 -6.17
N GLY A 80 5.91 -8.02 -6.57
CA GLY A 80 6.60 -9.31 -6.39
C GLY A 80 6.33 -10.30 -7.52
N ASN A 81 6.38 -11.61 -7.21
CA ASN A 81 6.26 -12.67 -8.20
C ASN A 81 4.82 -12.79 -8.78
N MET A 82 4.65 -12.40 -10.04
CA MET A 82 3.37 -12.41 -10.76
C MET A 82 3.06 -13.70 -11.55
N SER A 83 3.88 -14.75 -11.42
CA SER A 83 3.68 -16.02 -12.17
C SER A 83 2.30 -16.65 -11.92
N GLY A 84 1.78 -16.58 -10.69
CA GLY A 84 0.44 -17.08 -10.35
C GLY A 84 -0.69 -16.28 -11.02
N LEU A 85 -0.54 -14.96 -11.10
CA LEU A 85 -1.47 -14.09 -11.83
C LEU A 85 -1.44 -14.40 -13.32
N ASN A 86 -0.25 -14.46 -13.92
CA ASN A 86 -0.09 -14.71 -15.35
C ASN A 86 -0.62 -16.09 -15.77
N ARG A 87 -0.42 -17.12 -14.94
CA ARG A 87 -1.01 -18.45 -15.18
C ARG A 87 -2.54 -18.38 -15.13
N ALA A 88 -3.11 -17.81 -14.08
CA ALA A 88 -4.55 -17.70 -13.94
C ALA A 88 -5.18 -16.87 -15.07
N TRP A 89 -4.51 -15.79 -15.49
CA TRP A 89 -4.94 -14.94 -16.60
C TRP A 89 -5.04 -15.73 -17.90
N LYS A 90 -3.99 -16.49 -18.24
CA LYS A 90 -3.97 -17.38 -19.40
C LYS A 90 -5.06 -18.45 -19.32
N THR A 91 -5.27 -19.05 -18.15
CA THR A 91 -6.26 -20.11 -17.96
C THR A 91 -7.70 -19.61 -18.09
N GLN A 92 -8.03 -18.43 -17.58
CA GLN A 92 -9.40 -17.89 -17.66
C GLN A 92 -9.73 -17.29 -19.04
N GLY A 93 -8.70 -16.88 -19.79
CA GLY A 93 -8.86 -16.07 -21.00
C GLY A 93 -8.88 -14.58 -20.68
N GLN A 94 -8.38 -13.79 -21.64
CA GLN A 94 -8.10 -12.36 -21.48
C GLN A 94 -9.34 -11.54 -21.09
N ASP A 95 -10.46 -11.73 -21.79
CA ASP A 95 -11.69 -10.95 -21.54
C ASP A 95 -12.27 -11.22 -20.16
N LYS A 96 -12.32 -12.50 -19.77
CA LYS A 96 -12.85 -12.90 -18.47
C LYS A 96 -11.95 -12.44 -17.33
N ALA A 97 -10.63 -12.58 -17.48
CA ALA A 97 -9.67 -12.11 -16.48
C ALA A 97 -9.76 -10.58 -16.31
N ALA A 98 -9.81 -9.84 -17.42
CA ALA A 98 -9.96 -8.38 -17.42
C ALA A 98 -11.26 -7.95 -16.73
N HIS A 99 -12.40 -8.57 -17.08
CA HIS A 99 -13.67 -8.29 -16.43
C HIS A 99 -13.61 -8.49 -14.90
N LEU A 100 -13.03 -9.61 -14.45
CA LEU A 100 -12.89 -9.90 -13.03
C LEU A 100 -11.92 -8.93 -12.32
N VAL A 101 -10.86 -8.46 -13.00
CA VAL A 101 -9.97 -7.43 -12.43
C VAL A 101 -10.68 -6.08 -12.32
N ARG A 102 -11.46 -5.68 -13.34
CA ARG A 102 -12.27 -4.46 -13.26
C ARG A 102 -13.24 -4.52 -12.07
N GLN A 103 -13.90 -5.65 -11.85
CA GLN A 103 -14.75 -5.86 -10.67
C GLN A 103 -13.99 -5.74 -9.35
N SER A 104 -12.76 -6.27 -9.27
CA SER A 104 -11.92 -6.11 -8.08
C SER A 104 -11.60 -4.63 -7.80
N ILE A 105 -11.20 -3.88 -8.83
CA ILE A 105 -10.85 -2.46 -8.71
C ILE A 105 -12.10 -1.63 -8.41
N GLU A 106 -13.22 -1.92 -9.06
CA GLU A 106 -14.49 -1.24 -8.86
C GLU A 106 -14.99 -1.44 -7.43
N HIS A 107 -14.95 -2.67 -6.92
CA HIS A 107 -15.31 -2.92 -5.52
C HIS A 107 -14.36 -2.22 -4.55
N LEU A 108 -13.07 -2.15 -4.84
CA LEU A 108 -12.09 -1.47 -3.99
C LEU A 108 -12.32 0.04 -3.93
N LEU A 109 -12.50 0.69 -5.09
CA LEU A 109 -12.56 2.15 -5.21
C LEU A 109 -13.98 2.68 -5.03
N TYR A 110 -14.96 2.00 -5.64
CA TYR A 110 -16.34 2.46 -5.82
C TYR A 110 -17.40 1.50 -5.25
N GLY A 111 -16.97 0.49 -4.48
CA GLY A 111 -17.88 -0.43 -3.81
C GLY A 111 -18.86 0.27 -2.86
N PRO A 112 -19.81 -0.48 -2.27
CA PRO A 112 -20.94 0.07 -1.53
C PRO A 112 -20.57 1.15 -0.51
N GLU A 113 -21.31 2.27 -0.49
CA GLU A 113 -21.02 3.43 0.37
C GLU A 113 -21.09 3.11 1.88
N ASN A 114 -21.83 2.06 2.25
CA ASN A 114 -21.92 1.59 3.62
C ASN A 114 -20.69 0.75 4.06
N LEU A 115 -19.74 0.48 3.17
CA LEU A 115 -18.50 -0.21 3.47
C LEU A 115 -17.33 0.78 3.44
N ARG A 116 -16.54 0.79 4.53
CA ARG A 116 -15.29 1.54 4.57
C ARG A 116 -14.25 0.90 3.65
N LEU A 117 -13.23 1.65 3.24
CA LEU A 117 -12.13 1.15 2.40
C LEU A 117 -11.47 -0.10 3.03
N GLU A 118 -11.25 -0.08 4.35
CA GLU A 118 -10.66 -1.16 5.12
C GLU A 118 -11.45 -2.48 4.97
N ASP A 119 -12.78 -2.39 4.96
CA ASP A 119 -13.66 -3.54 4.82
C ASP A 119 -13.69 -4.04 3.37
N ARG A 120 -13.71 -3.13 2.38
CA ARG A 120 -13.65 -3.49 0.95
C ARG A 120 -12.33 -4.20 0.60
N LEU A 121 -11.21 -3.67 1.09
CA LEU A 121 -9.88 -4.26 0.95
C LEU A 121 -9.80 -5.66 1.61
N THR A 122 -10.30 -5.78 2.84
CA THR A 122 -10.34 -7.07 3.56
C THR A 122 -11.19 -8.10 2.81
N GLN A 123 -12.37 -7.71 2.30
CA GLN A 123 -13.25 -8.64 1.56
C GLN A 123 -12.58 -9.21 0.32
N LEU A 124 -11.84 -8.38 -0.44
CA LEU A 124 -11.10 -8.82 -1.61
C LEU A 124 -9.97 -9.78 -1.22
N ILE A 125 -9.12 -9.41 -0.25
CA ILE A 125 -7.96 -10.22 0.17
C ILE A 125 -8.38 -11.57 0.74
N ASP A 126 -9.43 -11.59 1.57
CA ASP A 126 -9.97 -12.83 2.14
C ASP A 126 -10.72 -13.69 1.11
N GLY A 127 -10.98 -13.17 -0.10
CA GLY A 127 -11.77 -13.83 -1.13
C GLY A 127 -13.25 -13.99 -0.75
N LYS A 128 -13.76 -13.16 0.16
CA LYS A 128 -15.15 -13.23 0.61
C LYS A 128 -16.08 -12.86 -0.54
N LYS A 129 -17.21 -13.58 -0.64
CA LYS A 129 -18.26 -13.38 -1.65
C LYS A 129 -17.84 -13.64 -3.12
N GLY A 130 -16.65 -14.18 -3.36
CA GLY A 130 -16.20 -14.55 -4.72
C GLY A 130 -16.05 -13.36 -5.67
N ILE A 131 -15.77 -12.17 -5.13
CA ILE A 131 -15.69 -10.93 -5.92
C ILE A 131 -14.38 -10.90 -6.72
N GLY A 132 -14.50 -10.61 -8.02
CA GLY A 132 -13.39 -10.27 -8.89
C GLY A 132 -12.38 -11.40 -9.13
N PHE A 133 -11.11 -11.05 -9.33
CA PHE A 133 -10.08 -12.01 -9.77
C PHE A 133 -9.16 -12.45 -8.61
N PRO A 134 -9.24 -13.69 -8.09
CA PRO A 134 -8.52 -14.08 -6.86
C PRO A 134 -6.98 -13.95 -6.93
N SER A 135 -6.39 -14.14 -8.11
CA SER A 135 -4.94 -13.96 -8.29
C SER A 135 -4.52 -12.49 -8.34
N PHE A 136 -5.45 -11.57 -8.61
CA PHE A 136 -5.25 -10.13 -8.49
C PHE A 136 -5.60 -9.61 -7.10
N ASN A 137 -6.55 -10.25 -6.40
CA ASN A 137 -6.98 -9.90 -5.04
C ASN A 137 -5.95 -10.28 -3.96
N LYS A 138 -4.72 -9.83 -4.15
CA LYS A 138 -3.62 -9.91 -3.20
C LYS A 138 -3.32 -8.50 -2.74
N GLU A 139 -2.98 -8.38 -1.46
CA GLU A 139 -2.68 -7.09 -0.83
C GLU A 139 -1.76 -6.19 -1.67
N PRO A 140 -0.67 -6.70 -2.30
CA PRO A 140 0.22 -5.82 -3.05
C PRO A 140 -0.44 -5.12 -4.23
N LEU A 141 -1.25 -5.84 -5.01
CA LEU A 141 -1.89 -5.29 -6.21
C LEU A 141 -3.01 -4.31 -5.83
N LEU A 142 -3.79 -4.63 -4.80
CA LEU A 142 -4.85 -3.75 -4.32
C LEU A 142 -4.28 -2.47 -3.69
N THR A 143 -3.19 -2.58 -2.93
CA THR A 143 -2.47 -1.41 -2.40
C THR A 143 -1.85 -0.59 -3.53
N LYS A 144 -1.32 -1.23 -4.58
CA LYS A 144 -0.78 -0.54 -5.75
C LYS A 144 -1.85 0.27 -6.48
N VAL A 145 -3.09 -0.24 -6.58
CA VAL A 145 -4.23 0.53 -7.12
C VAL A 145 -4.42 1.81 -6.30
N LEU A 146 -4.40 1.71 -4.97
CA LEU A 146 -4.56 2.86 -4.09
C LEU A 146 -3.40 3.86 -4.20
N CYS A 147 -2.16 3.39 -4.39
CA CYS A 147 -0.99 4.27 -4.62
C CYS A 147 -1.09 5.06 -5.93
N VAL A 148 -1.81 4.54 -6.93
CA VAL A 148 -2.09 5.26 -8.18
C VAL A 148 -3.23 6.25 -7.98
N VAL A 149 -4.36 5.80 -7.44
CA VAL A 149 -5.60 6.60 -7.41
C VAL A 149 -5.59 7.65 -6.30
N GLU A 150 -4.90 7.40 -5.19
CA GLU A 150 -4.77 8.30 -4.04
C GLU A 150 -3.28 8.56 -3.72
N PRO A 151 -2.51 9.18 -4.65
CA PRO A 151 -1.06 9.28 -4.56
C PRO A 151 -0.56 10.18 -3.43
N ASP A 152 -1.41 11.07 -2.92
CA ASP A 152 -1.11 11.97 -1.81
C ASP A 152 -1.43 11.35 -0.43
N ARG A 153 -2.00 10.14 -0.44
CA ARG A 153 -2.36 9.40 0.77
C ARG A 153 -1.59 8.10 0.91
N TRP A 154 -1.43 7.34 -0.17
CA TRP A 154 -0.89 5.98 -0.10
C TRP A 154 0.60 5.92 -0.42
N LEU A 155 1.38 5.46 0.56
CA LEU A 155 2.78 5.13 0.42
C LEU A 155 2.94 3.91 -0.49
N PRO A 156 3.88 3.93 -1.45
CA PRO A 156 4.29 2.78 -2.29
C PRO A 156 4.95 1.60 -1.54
N VAL A 157 4.51 1.31 -0.32
CA VAL A 157 4.86 0.12 0.46
C VAL A 157 3.68 -0.85 0.41
N LEU A 158 3.77 -1.87 -0.45
CA LEU A 158 2.56 -2.60 -0.91
C LEU A 158 1.99 -3.63 0.08
N LYS A 159 2.69 -3.97 1.15
CA LYS A 159 2.27 -5.00 2.11
C LYS A 159 2.27 -4.49 3.54
N TYR A 160 1.34 -4.98 4.34
CA TYR A 160 1.31 -4.73 5.76
C TYR A 160 2.49 -5.41 6.45
N SER A 161 2.75 -6.67 6.13
CA SER A 161 3.89 -7.41 6.67
C SER A 161 4.62 -8.17 5.58
N ALA A 162 5.95 -8.12 5.62
CA ALA A 162 6.87 -8.84 4.77
C ALA A 162 8.14 -9.18 5.56
N ALA A 163 9.16 -9.76 4.92
CA ALA A 163 10.35 -10.21 5.65
C ALA A 163 11.11 -9.04 6.31
N THR A 164 11.24 -7.92 5.61
CA THR A 164 12.02 -6.75 6.10
C THR A 164 11.44 -5.39 5.69
N ASP A 165 10.51 -5.35 4.74
CA ASP A 165 10.09 -4.13 4.04
C ASP A 165 8.55 -3.92 4.06
N GLY A 166 7.82 -4.68 4.88
CA GLY A 166 6.40 -4.45 5.11
C GLY A 166 6.18 -3.25 6.03
N LYS A 167 4.99 -2.64 5.97
CA LYS A 167 4.66 -1.46 6.80
C LYS A 167 4.89 -1.72 8.30
N LYS A 168 4.57 -2.93 8.78
CA LYS A 168 4.82 -3.39 10.16
C LYS A 168 6.31 -3.43 10.48
N GLU A 169 7.11 -3.99 9.59
CA GLU A 169 8.55 -4.11 9.78
C GLU A 169 9.21 -2.74 9.73
N LEU A 170 8.80 -1.85 8.81
CA LEU A 170 9.27 -0.47 8.76
C LEU A 170 8.90 0.31 10.03
N ALA A 171 7.67 0.18 10.52
CA ALA A 171 7.25 0.79 11.79
C ALA A 171 8.13 0.33 12.96
N LYS A 172 8.49 -0.96 13.00
CA LYS A 172 9.35 -1.52 14.04
C LYS A 172 10.81 -1.11 13.90
N LEU A 173 11.39 -1.22 12.71
CA LEU A 173 12.82 -1.07 12.49
C LEU A 173 13.26 0.39 12.40
N VAL A 174 12.41 1.27 11.88
CA VAL A 174 12.71 2.70 11.74
C VAL A 174 12.25 3.48 12.97
N PHE A 175 11.07 3.15 13.52
CA PHE A 175 10.41 3.96 14.57
C PHE A 175 10.27 3.24 15.92
N ASP A 176 10.73 2.00 16.05
CA ASP A 176 10.55 1.15 17.24
C ASP A 176 9.09 1.05 17.72
N LEU A 177 8.15 0.99 16.77
CA LEU A 177 6.73 0.79 17.04
C LEU A 177 6.30 -0.64 16.73
N ASP A 178 5.68 -1.29 17.71
CA ASP A 178 5.08 -2.62 17.54
C ASP A 178 3.64 -2.50 17.04
N LEU A 179 3.41 -2.91 15.78
CA LEU A 179 2.07 -2.95 15.21
C LEU A 179 1.40 -4.34 15.42
N PRO A 180 0.07 -4.37 15.63
CA PRO A 180 -0.66 -5.61 15.92
C PRO A 180 -0.60 -6.64 14.78
N PRO A 181 -0.59 -7.95 15.06
CA PRO A 181 -0.64 -8.97 14.01
C PRO A 181 -2.01 -8.97 13.30
N ALA A 182 -2.03 -9.46 12.05
CA ALA A 182 -3.28 -9.65 11.32
C ALA A 182 -4.20 -10.67 12.01
N ALA A 183 -5.48 -10.32 12.12
CA ALA A 183 -6.52 -11.14 12.72
C ALA A 183 -7.79 -11.09 11.86
N LYS A 184 -8.68 -12.08 12.04
CA LYS A 184 -9.87 -12.23 11.18
C LYS A 184 -10.96 -11.16 11.40
N THR A 185 -11.00 -10.50 12.55
CA THR A 185 -12.15 -9.67 12.97
C THR A 185 -11.78 -8.29 13.52
N THR A 186 -10.83 -8.21 14.45
CA THR A 186 -10.38 -6.94 15.03
C THR A 186 -9.33 -6.31 14.13
N TRP A 187 -8.15 -6.90 14.04
CA TRP A 187 -7.02 -6.43 13.24
C TRP A 187 -7.05 -6.99 11.81
N THR A 188 -8.14 -6.76 11.09
CA THR A 188 -8.28 -7.21 9.70
C THR A 188 -7.20 -6.60 8.81
N ILE A 189 -6.76 -7.34 7.80
CA ILE A 189 -5.68 -6.90 6.90
C ILE A 189 -5.95 -5.53 6.25
N GLY A 190 -7.18 -5.23 5.87
CA GLY A 190 -7.49 -3.92 5.27
C GLY A 190 -7.40 -2.76 6.26
N ARG A 191 -7.73 -2.98 7.54
CA ARG A 191 -7.51 -1.99 8.61
C ARG A 191 -6.02 -1.78 8.83
N LEU A 192 -5.27 -2.87 8.96
CA LEU A 192 -3.83 -2.80 9.18
C LEU A 192 -3.11 -2.13 8.02
N ALA A 193 -3.44 -2.47 6.76
CA ALA A 193 -2.85 -1.86 5.58
C ALA A 193 -3.11 -0.34 5.51
N THR A 194 -4.33 0.09 5.86
CA THR A 194 -4.75 1.50 5.83
C THR A 194 -4.15 2.28 7.00
N TRP A 195 -4.30 1.80 8.23
CA TRP A 195 -3.87 2.52 9.43
C TRP A 195 -2.35 2.58 9.54
N SER A 196 -1.64 1.52 9.16
CA SER A 196 -0.17 1.58 9.09
C SER A 196 0.33 2.47 7.96
N ASN A 197 -0.40 2.59 6.83
CA ASN A 197 -0.08 3.57 5.79
C ASN A 197 -0.17 5.00 6.34
N ASP A 198 -1.32 5.33 6.94
CA ASP A 198 -1.59 6.67 7.45
C ASP A 198 -0.62 7.02 8.62
N LEU A 199 -0.28 6.03 9.45
CA LEU A 199 0.75 6.15 10.50
C LEU A 199 2.14 6.43 9.91
N LEU A 200 2.62 5.61 8.97
CA LEU A 200 3.95 5.80 8.39
C LEU A 200 4.07 7.13 7.65
N ARG A 201 3.03 7.53 6.92
CA ARG A 201 2.97 8.85 6.28
C ARG A 201 3.08 9.97 7.31
N SER A 202 2.35 9.86 8.42
CA SER A 202 2.41 10.85 9.51
C SER A 202 3.77 10.88 10.21
N LEU A 203 4.45 9.73 10.28
CA LEU A 203 5.78 9.60 10.90
C LEU A 203 6.91 10.17 10.04
N VAL A 204 6.82 10.05 8.71
CA VAL A 204 7.73 10.74 7.79
C VAL A 204 7.46 12.25 7.81
N GLY A 205 6.19 12.65 7.93
CA GLY A 205 5.82 14.05 8.00
C GLY A 205 5.99 14.79 6.68
N ASN A 206 6.01 16.13 6.73
CA ASN A 206 5.94 16.98 5.55
C ASN A 206 7.32 17.35 4.96
N ASP A 207 8.42 16.96 5.61
CA ASP A 207 9.77 17.25 5.12
C ASP A 207 10.10 16.48 3.83
N ILE A 208 9.38 15.37 3.58
CA ILE A 208 9.41 14.61 2.34
C ILE A 208 7.97 14.56 1.79
N PRO A 209 7.52 15.61 1.07
CA PRO A 209 6.11 15.75 0.68
C PRO A 209 5.68 14.75 -0.40
N ASP A 210 6.61 14.28 -1.24
CA ASP A 210 6.33 13.27 -2.24
C ASP A 210 6.36 11.86 -1.63
N LEU A 211 5.24 11.13 -1.76
CA LEU A 211 5.11 9.81 -1.14
C LEU A 211 6.00 8.73 -1.79
N GLN A 212 6.50 8.94 -3.01
CA GLN A 212 7.50 8.03 -3.60
C GLN A 212 8.83 8.19 -2.87
N GLN A 213 9.31 9.42 -2.71
CA GLN A 213 10.49 9.73 -1.91
C GLN A 213 10.32 9.30 -0.45
N ALA A 214 9.14 9.48 0.15
CA ALA A 214 8.87 9.03 1.51
C ALA A 214 9.03 7.50 1.66
N ALA A 215 8.53 6.72 0.69
CA ALA A 215 8.73 5.27 0.69
C ALA A 215 10.21 4.89 0.47
N GLN A 216 10.92 5.59 -0.42
CA GLN A 216 12.36 5.40 -0.61
C GLN A 216 13.14 5.68 0.67
N PHE A 217 12.82 6.77 1.36
CA PHE A 217 13.39 7.11 2.66
C PHE A 217 13.19 5.99 3.67
N LEU A 218 11.96 5.47 3.83
CA LEU A 218 11.67 4.39 4.77
C LEU A 218 12.50 3.13 4.47
N LEU A 219 12.60 2.74 3.20
CA LEU A 219 13.40 1.59 2.77
C LEU A 219 14.89 1.82 2.99
N TRP A 220 15.39 3.03 2.72
CA TRP A 220 16.79 3.41 2.97
C TRP A 220 17.10 3.44 4.47
N ALA A 221 16.25 4.06 5.28
CA ALA A 221 16.40 4.21 6.73
C ALA A 221 16.40 2.84 7.45
N ASN A 222 15.62 1.88 6.93
CA ASN A 222 15.58 0.51 7.41
C ASN A 222 16.93 -0.23 7.26
N ASN A 223 17.76 0.17 6.30
CA ASN A 223 19.09 -0.40 6.07
C ASN A 223 20.21 0.34 6.81
N GLN A 224 19.89 1.43 7.52
CA GLN A 224 20.88 2.17 8.28
C GLN A 224 21.20 1.49 9.60
N PRO A 225 22.45 1.56 10.09
CA PRO A 225 22.82 1.01 11.38
C PRO A 225 21.89 1.49 12.49
N LEU A 226 21.53 0.58 13.40
CA LEU A 226 20.97 0.98 14.68
C LEU A 226 22.06 1.74 15.42
N ALA A 227 21.78 2.98 15.85
CA ALA A 227 22.69 3.71 16.70
C ALA A 227 23.03 2.80 17.89
N SER A 228 24.31 2.48 18.04
CA SER A 228 24.77 1.64 19.14
C SER A 228 24.32 2.30 20.43
N ARG A 229 23.53 1.59 21.25
CA ARG A 229 23.18 2.06 22.59
C ARG A 229 24.50 2.19 23.37
N SER A 230 25.01 3.42 23.51
CA SER A 230 26.05 3.75 24.49
C SER A 230 25.43 3.97 25.85
#